data_AF-A0A9W6LES9-F1
#
_entry.id   AF-A0A9W6LES9-F1
#
_cell.length_a   1.000
_cell.length_b   1.000
_cell.length_c   1.000
_cell.angle_alpha   90.00
_cell.angle_beta   90.00
_cell.angle_gamma   90.00
#
_symmetry.space_group_name_H-M   'P 1'
#
loop_
_entity.id
_entity.type
_entity.pdbx_description
1 polymer ?
#
loop_
_entity_poly.entity_id
_entity_poly.type
_entity_poly.pdbx_seq_one_letter_code
_entity_poly.pdbx_strand_id
1 'polypeptide(L)'
;MAEFVKPAYLAFLLVIVVPGVAGGILAANRARNFVGWSILCAVFPIFLLVIYFHKPLREVEGKFWKCRSCGEYLKWQEASCKYCNAPRATVE
;
A
#
# COMPACT_ATOMS: atom_id res chain seq x y z
N MET A 1 26.30 -3.44 23.90
CA MET A 1 25.58 -4.50 23.13
C MET A 1 25.54 -4.11 21.65
N ALA A 2 26.71 -4.04 20.99
CA ALA A 2 26.81 -3.74 19.57
C ALA A 2 27.75 -4.79 18.97
N GLU A 3 27.29 -6.04 18.94
CA GLU A 3 28.06 -7.12 18.33
C GLU A 3 27.97 -7.00 16.82
N PHE A 4 29.12 -6.73 16.20
CA PHE A 4 29.56 -7.10 14.86
C PHE A 4 28.46 -7.67 13.92
N VAL A 5 27.51 -6.83 13.49
CA VAL A 5 26.60 -7.23 12.42
C VAL A 5 27.43 -7.25 11.13
N LYS A 6 27.78 -8.46 10.65
CA LYS A 6 28.49 -8.60 9.38
C LYS A 6 27.74 -7.80 8.31
N PRO A 7 28.44 -7.07 7.42
CA PRO A 7 27.80 -6.25 6.39
C PRO A 7 26.81 -7.05 5.52
N ALA A 8 27.01 -8.36 5.40
CA ALA A 8 26.09 -9.29 4.74
C ALA A 8 24.69 -9.34 5.39
N TYR A 9 24.59 -9.32 6.73
CA TYR A 9 23.29 -9.35 7.41
C TYR A 9 22.55 -8.01 7.28
N LEU A 10 23.28 -6.89 7.28
CA LEU A 10 22.70 -5.57 6.99
C LEU A 10 22.14 -5.51 5.56
N ALA A 11 22.89 -6.03 4.58
CA ALA A 11 22.42 -6.11 3.20
C ALA A 11 21.15 -6.98 3.09
N PHE A 12 21.13 -8.15 3.75
CA PHE A 12 19.96 -9.02 3.77
C PHE A 12 18.73 -8.31 4.37
N LEU A 13 18.91 -7.64 5.52
CA LEU A 13 17.80 -6.96 6.20
C LEU A 13 17.25 -5.80 5.36
N LEU A 14 18.13 -4.99 4.76
CA LEU A 14 17.70 -3.83 3.95
C LEU A 14 17.11 -4.21 2.59
N VAL A 15 17.61 -5.26 1.95
CA VAL A 15 17.20 -5.61 0.57
C VAL A 15 16.04 -6.59 0.53
N ILE A 16 15.82 -7.38 1.59
CA ILE A 16 14.77 -8.42 1.61
C ILE A 16 13.72 -8.10 2.67
N VAL A 17 14.14 -7.88 3.92
CA VAL A 17 13.19 -7.76 5.05
C VAL A 17 12.42 -6.43 4.97
N VAL A 18 13.12 -5.31 4.79
CA VAL A 18 12.48 -3.98 4.69
C VAL A 18 11.45 -3.91 3.55
N PRO A 19 11.80 -4.27 2.29
CA PRO A 19 10.85 -4.18 1.20
C PRO A 19 9.71 -5.20 1.30
N GLY A 20 9.95 -6.39 1.87
CA GLY A 20 8.89 -7.36 2.14
C GLY A 20 7.82 -6.81 3.09
N VAL A 21 8.25 -6.31 4.26
CA VAL A 21 7.33 -5.73 5.25
C VAL A 21 6.62 -4.50 4.70
N ALA A 22 7.36 -3.59 4.06
CA ALA A 22 6.79 -2.40 3.43
C ALA A 22 5.75 -2.76 2.35
N GLY A 23 6.05 -3.78 1.53
CA GLY A 23 5.17 -4.26 0.46
C GLY A 23 3.89 -4.89 1.00
N GLY A 24 3.99 -5.69 2.05
CA GLY A 24 2.84 -6.25 2.76
C GLY A 24 1.92 -5.14 3.30
N ILE A 25 2.47 -4.17 4.02
CA ILE A 25 1.69 -3.07 4.62
C ILE A 25 1.01 -2.23 3.53
N LEU A 26 1.72 -1.91 2.45
CA LEU A 26 1.15 -1.17 1.32
C LEU A 26 0.02 -1.95 0.63
N ALA A 27 0.15 -3.27 0.50
CA ALA A 27 -0.87 -4.12 -0.08
C ALA A 27 -2.13 -4.19 0.82
N ALA A 28 -1.96 -4.36 2.13
CA ALA A 28 -3.07 -4.39 3.07
C ALA A 28 -3.87 -3.07 3.05
N ASN A 29 -3.18 -1.93 3.02
CA ASN A 29 -3.81 -0.62 2.91
C ASN A 29 -4.58 -0.39 1.59
N ARG A 30 -4.34 -1.23 0.57
CA ARG A 30 -4.99 -1.16 -0.75
C ARG A 30 -5.97 -2.31 -1.00
N ALA A 31 -6.42 -2.98 0.07
CA ALA A 31 -7.32 -4.14 0.06
C ALA A 31 -6.80 -5.31 -0.80
N ARG A 32 -5.48 -5.54 -0.78
CA ARG A 32 -4.83 -6.69 -1.44
C ARG A 32 -4.28 -7.68 -0.41
N ASN A 33 -3.91 -8.87 -0.86
CA ASN A 33 -3.40 -9.94 0.00
C ASN A 33 -2.03 -9.59 0.62
N PHE A 34 -2.00 -9.28 1.91
CA PHE A 34 -0.78 -8.91 2.66
C PHE A 34 0.35 -9.94 2.47
N VAL A 35 0.07 -11.22 2.70
CA VAL A 35 1.09 -12.28 2.74
C VAL A 35 1.73 -12.49 1.36
N GLY A 36 0.89 -12.58 0.32
CA GLY A 36 1.38 -12.77 -1.05
C GLY A 36 2.28 -11.62 -1.51
N TRP A 37 1.89 -10.38 -1.24
CA TRP A 37 2.69 -9.21 -1.61
C TRP A 37 3.93 -9.03 -0.74
N SER A 38 3.90 -9.43 0.53
CA SER A 38 5.07 -9.41 1.40
C SER A 38 6.17 -10.35 0.91
N ILE A 39 5.82 -11.59 0.57
CA ILE A 39 6.76 -12.57 0.02
C ILE A 39 7.28 -12.10 -1.34
N LEU A 40 6.40 -11.60 -2.20
CA LEU A 40 6.79 -11.16 -3.54
C LEU A 40 7.77 -9.98 -3.48
N CYS A 41 7.52 -8.99 -2.61
CA CYS A 41 8.44 -7.85 -2.41
C CYS A 41 9.72 -8.23 -1.66
N ALA A 42 9.73 -9.29 -0.85
CA ALA A 42 10.94 -9.79 -0.21
C ALA A 42 11.89 -10.45 -1.23
N VAL A 43 11.36 -11.20 -2.19
CA VAL A 43 12.17 -11.84 -3.26
C VAL A 43 12.54 -10.83 -4.34
N PHE A 44 11.60 -9.97 -4.72
CA PHE A 44 11.75 -9.00 -5.81
C PHE A 44 11.29 -7.61 -5.34
N PRO A 45 12.20 -6.79 -4.78
CA PRO A 45 11.83 -5.49 -4.19
C PRO A 45 11.25 -4.50 -5.22
N ILE A 46 11.46 -4.73 -6.52
CA ILE A 46 10.89 -3.91 -7.60
C ILE A 46 9.34 -3.90 -7.61
N PHE A 47 8.68 -4.94 -7.07
CA PHE A 47 7.21 -4.98 -6.99
C PHE A 47 6.62 -3.96 -6.02
N LEU A 48 7.42 -3.35 -5.14
CA LEU A 48 6.98 -2.21 -4.34
C LEU A 48 6.45 -1.07 -5.20
N LEU A 49 7.16 -0.76 -6.30
CA LEU A 49 6.76 0.29 -7.23
C LEU A 49 5.43 -0.05 -7.89
N VAL A 50 5.23 -1.31 -8.24
CA VAL A 50 3.97 -1.80 -8.83
C VAL A 50 2.80 -1.58 -7.87
N ILE A 51 2.93 -1.95 -6.60
CA ILE A 51 1.88 -1.72 -5.59
C ILE A 51 1.67 -0.23 -5.34
N TYR A 52 2.73 0.56 -5.36
CA TYR A 52 2.67 1.99 -5.12
C TYR A 52 1.82 2.71 -6.19
N PHE A 53 1.98 2.37 -7.47
CA PHE A 53 1.23 2.97 -8.57
C PHE A 53 -0.17 2.37 -8.78
N HIS A 54 -0.39 1.11 -8.39
CA HIS A 54 -1.68 0.47 -8.59
C HIS A 54 -2.80 1.06 -7.71
N LYS A 55 -3.95 1.36 -8.33
CA LYS A 55 -5.16 1.74 -7.58
C LYS A 55 -5.60 0.62 -6.62
N PRO A 56 -6.18 0.97 -5.46
CA PRO A 56 -6.73 0.00 -4.51
C PRO A 56 -7.88 -0.79 -5.16
N LEU A 57 -8.06 -2.04 -4.76
CA LEU A 57 -9.09 -2.92 -5.34
C LEU A 57 -10.48 -2.67 -4.75
N ARG A 58 -10.54 -2.21 -3.51
CA ARG A 58 -11.78 -1.97 -2.76
C ARG A 58 -11.65 -0.70 -1.95
N GLU A 59 -12.80 -0.13 -1.58
CA GLU A 59 -12.84 0.92 -0.57
C GLU A 59 -12.33 0.37 0.76
N VAL A 60 -11.50 1.17 1.43
CA VAL A 60 -10.90 0.84 2.72
C VAL A 60 -11.20 1.99 3.65
N GLU A 61 -11.97 1.71 4.69
CA GLU A 61 -12.36 2.70 5.68
C GLU A 61 -11.15 3.40 6.29
N GLY A 62 -11.21 4.73 6.37
CA GLY A 62 -10.12 5.57 6.84
C GLY A 62 -8.92 5.75 5.89
N LYS A 63 -8.85 5.05 4.75
CA LYS A 63 -7.73 5.15 3.79
C LYS A 63 -8.17 5.66 2.41
N PHE A 64 -9.02 4.90 1.73
CA PHE A 64 -9.45 5.19 0.37
C PHE A 64 -10.94 4.93 0.21
N TRP A 65 -11.65 5.88 -0.40
CA TRP A 65 -13.05 5.69 -0.78
C TRP A 65 -13.17 5.70 -2.31
N LYS A 66 -14.18 5.02 -2.84
CA LYS A 66 -14.47 4.97 -4.27
C LYS A 66 -15.61 5.92 -4.59
N CYS A 67 -15.41 6.82 -5.55
CA CYS A 67 -16.47 7.69 -6.02
C CYS A 67 -17.53 6.87 -6.78
N ARG A 68 -18.80 6.99 -6.41
CA ARG A 68 -19.91 6.30 -7.09
C ARG A 68 -20.25 6.91 -8.45
N SER A 69 -19.91 8.18 -8.67
CA SER A 69 -20.20 8.89 -9.92
C SER A 69 -19.17 8.57 -11.01
N CYS A 70 -17.88 8.70 -10.72
CA CYS A 70 -16.81 8.49 -11.71
C CYS A 70 -15.99 7.20 -11.53
N GLY A 71 -16.17 6.48 -10.42
CA GLY A 71 -15.45 5.23 -10.14
C GLY A 71 -14.01 5.40 -9.65
N GLU A 72 -13.51 6.63 -9.50
CA GLU A 72 -12.15 6.89 -9.04
C GLU A 72 -11.95 6.66 -7.55
N TYR A 73 -10.74 6.25 -7.17
CA TYR A 73 -10.36 6.09 -5.76
C TYR A 73 -9.68 7.35 -5.24
N LEU A 74 -10.26 7.94 -4.20
CA LEU A 74 -9.75 9.15 -3.56
C LEU A 74 -9.35 8.86 -2.11
N LYS A 75 -8.51 9.73 -1.54
CA LYS A 75 -8.12 9.63 -0.14
C LYS A 75 -9.34 9.89 0.74
N TRP A 76 -9.42 9.18 1.86
CA TRP A 76 -10.54 9.30 2.80
C TRP A 76 -10.75 10.74 3.35
N GLN A 77 -9.68 11.53 3.41
CA GLN A 77 -9.73 12.93 3.85
C GLN A 77 -10.40 13.88 2.84
N GLU A 78 -10.54 13.45 1.58
CA GLU A 78 -11.16 14.26 0.53
C GLU A 78 -12.68 14.07 0.58
N ALA A 79 -13.40 15.13 1.00
CA ALA A 79 -14.87 15.12 1.11
C ALA A 79 -15.58 15.16 -0.25
N SER A 80 -14.89 15.58 -1.30
CA SER A 80 -15.40 15.65 -2.66
C SER A 80 -14.43 14.99 -3.65
N CYS A 81 -14.97 14.49 -4.76
CA CYS A 81 -14.15 13.95 -5.83
C CYS A 81 -13.44 15.08 -6.60
N LYS A 82 -12.11 15.00 -6.77
CA LYS A 82 -11.33 15.96 -7.57
C LYS A 82 -11.72 16.05 -9.05
N TYR A 83 -12.37 15.01 -9.59
CA TYR A 83 -12.70 14.94 -11.02
C TYR A 83 -14.14 15.38 -11.31
N CYS A 84 -15.12 14.85 -10.57
CA CYS A 84 -16.53 15.14 -10.81
C CYS A 84 -17.18 16.04 -9.75
N ASN A 85 -16.43 16.46 -8.73
CA ASN A 85 -16.93 17.23 -7.58
C ASN A 85 -18.10 16.58 -6.81
N ALA A 86 -18.43 15.32 -7.09
CA ALA A 86 -19.46 14.61 -6.34
C ALA A 86 -19.06 14.51 -4.87
N PRO A 87 -20.01 14.76 -3.93
CA PRO A 87 -19.74 14.59 -2.51
C PRO A 87 -19.47 13.12 -2.24
N ARG A 88 -18.61 12.89 -1.26
CA ARG A 88 -18.43 11.58 -0.68
C ARG A 88 -19.75 11.14 -0.07
N ALA A 89 -20.23 9.95 -0.45
CA ALA A 89 -21.37 9.33 0.21
C ALA A 89 -20.97 9.03 1.67
N THR A 90 -21.40 9.87 2.60
CA THR A 90 -21.37 9.59 4.02
C THR A 90 -22.46 8.56 4.26
N VAL A 91 -22.09 7.39 4.77
CA VAL A 91 -23.05 6.44 5.32
C VAL A 91 -23.47 7.04 6.66
N GLU A 92 -24.58 7.79 6.66
CA GLU A 92 -25.29 8.20 7.87
C GLU A 92 -26.18 7.06 8.37
#